data_AF-A0A7V3X560-F1
#
_entry.id   AF-A0A7V3X560-F1
#
_cell.length_a   1.000
_cell.length_b   1.000
_cell.length_c   1.000
_cell.angle_alpha   90.00
_cell.angle_beta   90.00
_cell.angle_gamma   90.00
#
_symmetry.space_group_name_H-M   'P 1'
#
loop_
_entity.id
_entity.type
_entity.pdbx_description
1 polymer ?
#
loop_
_entity_poly.entity_id
_entity_poly.type
_entity_poly.pdbx_seq_one_letter_code
_entity_poly.pdbx_strand_id
1 'polypeptide(L)'
;QLEQRKQEQFADHCEAMPLDMMGGMVEAQRFRDAAFADTVMQAYRETGGPVVLITGNGHARKDWGVPVMLEGAKVLVVGFVEEPADGEQPFDFWVVTDPAEREDPCLAFK
;
A
#
# COMPACT_ATOMS: atom_id res chain seq x y z
N GLN A 1 3.24 6.23 14.40
CA GLN A 1 2.77 5.69 13.10
C GLN A 1 1.61 6.49 12.51
N LEU A 2 0.54 6.84 13.27
CA LEU A 2 -0.61 7.58 12.70
C LEU A 2 -0.22 8.91 12.04
N GLU A 3 0.57 9.74 12.73
CA GLU A 3 0.95 11.05 12.17
C GLU A 3 1.78 10.91 10.88
N GLN A 4 2.73 9.98 10.85
CA GLN A 4 3.47 9.64 9.64
C GLN A 4 2.52 9.24 8.49
N ARG A 5 1.57 8.34 8.76
CA ARG A 5 0.60 7.91 7.74
C ARG A 5 -0.30 9.04 7.25
N LYS A 6 -0.62 10.01 8.11
CA LYS A 6 -1.37 11.20 7.70
C LYS A 6 -0.57 12.08 6.75
N GLN A 7 0.73 12.28 7.03
CA GLN A 7 1.62 13.05 6.15
C GLN A 7 1.83 12.35 4.81
N GLU A 8 2.03 11.03 4.81
CA GLU A 8 2.13 10.24 3.57
C GLU A 8 0.84 10.34 2.76
N GLN A 9 -0.33 10.20 3.38
CA GLN A 9 -1.61 10.39 2.68
C GLN A 9 -1.78 11.81 2.13
N PHE A 10 -1.36 12.83 2.86
CA PHE A 10 -1.43 14.22 2.38
C PHE A 10 -0.58 14.40 1.12
N ALA A 11 0.64 13.88 1.12
CA ALA A 11 1.53 13.89 -0.04
C ALA A 11 0.97 13.06 -1.21
N ASP A 12 0.43 11.87 -0.96
CA ASP A 12 -0.18 10.99 -1.97
C ASP A 12 -1.42 11.62 -2.63
N HIS A 13 -2.07 12.58 -1.94
CA HIS A 13 -3.18 13.37 -2.47
C HIS A 13 -2.73 14.74 -3.00
N CYS A 14 -1.45 14.88 -3.36
CA CYS A 14 -0.86 16.10 -3.93
C CYS A 14 -1.09 17.34 -3.06
N GLU A 15 -1.24 17.17 -1.74
CA GLU A 15 -1.56 18.24 -0.78
C GLU A 15 -2.89 18.99 -1.09
N ALA A 16 -3.70 18.46 -2.02
CA ALA A 16 -4.91 19.11 -2.51
C ALA A 16 -6.09 18.98 -1.54
N MET A 17 -6.05 17.97 -0.67
CA MET A 17 -7.04 17.74 0.37
C MET A 17 -6.53 18.24 1.74
N PRO A 18 -7.37 18.83 2.59
CA PRO A 18 -6.94 19.27 3.93
C PRO A 18 -6.28 18.17 4.76
N LEU A 19 -5.16 18.50 5.43
CA LEU A 19 -4.37 17.56 6.24
C LEU A 19 -5.19 16.92 7.40
N ASP A 20 -6.16 17.65 7.95
CA ASP A 20 -7.05 17.17 9.01
C ASP A 20 -7.98 16.03 8.53
N MET A 21 -8.27 15.94 7.24
CA MET A 21 -9.02 14.83 6.65
C MET A 21 -8.21 13.53 6.55
N MET A 22 -6.88 13.59 6.61
CA MET A 22 -6.02 12.43 6.39
C MET A 22 -6.18 11.34 7.45
N GLY A 23 -6.64 11.71 8.66
CA GLY A 23 -6.99 10.72 9.69
C GLY A 23 -8.08 9.76 9.20
N GLY A 24 -9.12 10.29 8.56
CA GLY A 24 -10.19 9.46 7.96
C GLY A 24 -9.68 8.60 6.81
N MET A 25 -8.77 9.11 5.98
CA MET A 25 -8.15 8.35 4.89
C MET A 25 -7.29 7.19 5.41
N VAL A 26 -6.59 7.37 6.54
CA VAL A 26 -5.85 6.29 7.19
C VAL A 26 -6.80 5.19 7.69
N GLU A 27 -7.94 5.54 8.29
CA GLU A 27 -8.93 4.54 8.70
C GLU A 27 -9.56 3.83 7.50
N ALA A 28 -9.82 4.54 6.40
CA ALA A 28 -10.29 3.93 5.15
C ALA A 28 -9.27 2.93 4.58
N GLN A 29 -7.97 3.26 4.63
CA GLN A 29 -6.90 2.31 4.24
C GLN A 29 -6.92 1.06 5.12
N ARG A 30 -6.99 1.21 6.44
CA ARG A 30 -7.04 0.06 7.38
C ARG A 30 -8.24 -0.84 7.12
N PHE A 31 -9.41 -0.24 6.85
CA PHE A 31 -10.60 -1.02 6.53
C PHE A 31 -10.43 -1.82 5.24
N ARG A 32 -9.86 -1.22 4.19
CA ARG A 32 -9.54 -1.93 2.93
C ARG A 32 -8.49 -3.02 3.14
N ASP A 33 -7.47 -2.77 3.94
CA ASP A 33 -6.45 -3.76 4.28
C ASP A 33 -7.07 -4.99 4.96
N ALA A 34 -8.01 -4.77 5.89
CA ALA A 34 -8.74 -5.84 6.55
C ALA A 34 -9.61 -6.64 5.57
N ALA A 35 -10.31 -5.96 4.66
CA ALA A 35 -11.10 -6.62 3.63
C ALA A 35 -10.24 -7.45 2.67
N PHE A 36 -9.06 -6.95 2.27
CA PHE A 36 -8.10 -7.71 1.48
C PHE A 36 -7.60 -8.94 2.23
N ALA A 37 -7.21 -8.79 3.50
CA ALA A 37 -6.73 -9.90 4.32
C ALA A 37 -7.79 -11.00 4.47
N ASP A 38 -9.04 -10.63 4.76
CA ASP A 38 -10.15 -11.59 4.87
C ASP A 38 -10.38 -12.34 3.55
N THR A 39 -10.38 -11.62 2.43
CA THR A 39 -10.52 -12.20 1.09
C THR A 39 -9.39 -13.17 0.76
N VAL A 40 -8.13 -12.81 1.08
CA VAL A 40 -6.97 -13.69 0.90
C VAL A 40 -7.13 -14.97 1.71
N MET A 41 -7.54 -14.85 2.98
CA MET A 41 -7.73 -16.01 3.85
C MET A 41 -8.91 -16.88 3.40
N GLN A 42 -9.97 -16.28 2.87
CA GLN A 42 -11.09 -17.01 2.26
C GLN A 42 -10.61 -17.82 1.05
N ALA A 43 -9.92 -17.18 0.09
CA ALA A 43 -9.40 -17.85 -1.09
C ALA A 43 -8.43 -19.00 -0.72
N TYR A 44 -7.61 -18.80 0.30
CA TYR A 44 -6.71 -19.84 0.81
C TYR A 44 -7.49 -21.05 1.37
N ARG A 45 -8.53 -20.81 2.18
CA ARG A 45 -9.39 -21.89 2.72
C ARG A 45 -10.16 -22.65 1.63
N GLU A 46 -10.62 -21.95 0.59
CA GLU A 46 -11.42 -22.56 -0.48
C GLU A 46 -10.57 -23.39 -1.45
N THR A 47 -9.35 -22.94 -1.74
CA THR A 47 -8.50 -23.55 -2.77
C THR A 47 -7.42 -24.47 -2.21
N GLY A 48 -6.99 -24.24 -0.96
CA GLY A 48 -5.82 -24.89 -0.35
C GLY A 48 -4.49 -24.54 -1.03
N GLY A 49 -4.50 -23.70 -2.07
CA GLY A 49 -3.33 -23.32 -2.86
C GLY A 49 -2.73 -21.97 -2.43
N PRO A 50 -1.58 -21.58 -3.01
CA PRO A 50 -1.03 -20.24 -2.81
C PRO A 50 -1.98 -19.18 -3.34
N VAL A 51 -2.12 -18.07 -2.61
CA VAL A 51 -2.94 -16.92 -2.99
C VAL A 51 -2.03 -15.75 -3.34
N VAL A 52 -2.31 -15.07 -4.46
CA VAL A 52 -1.61 -13.86 -4.86
C VAL A 52 -2.57 -12.68 -4.78
N LEU A 53 -2.25 -11.69 -3.95
CA LEU A 53 -2.95 -10.42 -3.89
C LEU A 53 -2.21 -9.39 -4.76
N ILE A 54 -2.91 -8.83 -5.75
CA ILE A 54 -2.42 -7.68 -6.53
C ILE A 54 -3.11 -6.44 -5.96
N THR A 55 -2.32 -5.50 -5.44
CA THR A 55 -2.83 -4.28 -4.78
C THR A 55 -1.83 -3.13 -4.95
N GLY A 56 -2.22 -1.91 -4.58
CA GLY A 56 -1.33 -0.76 -4.58
C GLY A 56 -0.23 -0.88 -3.52
N ASN A 57 0.94 -0.27 -3.76
CA ASN A 57 2.11 -0.36 -2.87
C ASN A 57 1.79 -0.03 -1.42
N GLY A 58 0.97 1.00 -1.16
CA GLY A 58 0.57 1.38 0.20
C GLY A 58 -0.13 0.27 0.99
N HIS A 59 -0.88 -0.61 0.31
CA HIS A 59 -1.55 -1.78 0.90
C HIS A 59 -0.62 -2.99 1.02
N ALA A 60 0.40 -3.08 0.15
CA ALA A 60 1.33 -4.20 0.15
C ALA A 60 2.41 -4.10 1.25
N ARG A 61 2.66 -2.91 1.82
CA ARG A 61 3.75 -2.70 2.78
C ARG A 61 3.69 -3.65 3.97
N LYS A 62 4.85 -4.20 4.35
CA LYS A 62 4.99 -5.16 5.46
C LYS A 62 4.85 -4.54 6.85
N ASP A 63 5.01 -3.22 6.97
CA ASP A 63 5.05 -2.53 8.26
C ASP A 63 3.66 -2.07 8.75
N TRP A 64 2.68 -1.93 7.86
CA TRP A 64 1.31 -1.58 8.25
C TRP A 64 0.18 -1.95 7.28
N GLY A 65 0.49 -2.55 6.14
CA GLY A 65 -0.51 -2.92 5.14
C GLY A 65 -1.15 -4.27 5.43
N VAL A 66 -1.67 -4.91 4.38
CA VAL A 66 -2.29 -6.24 4.42
C VAL A 66 -1.42 -7.30 5.12
N PRO A 67 -0.09 -7.40 4.89
CA PRO A 67 0.73 -8.45 5.51
C PRO A 67 0.67 -8.47 7.04
N VAL A 68 0.51 -7.32 7.69
CA VAL A 68 0.40 -7.22 9.16
C VAL A 68 -0.87 -7.91 9.68
N MET A 69 -1.93 -8.00 8.86
CA MET A 69 -3.18 -8.64 9.24
C MET A 69 -3.21 -10.15 8.94
N LEU A 70 -2.17 -10.67 8.26
CA LEU A 70 -2.02 -12.08 7.90
C LEU A 70 -1.04 -12.79 8.86
N GLU A 71 -1.06 -12.43 10.16
CA GLU A 71 -0.16 -13.03 11.15
C GLU A 71 -0.28 -14.56 11.17
N GLY A 72 0.86 -15.23 11.19
CA GLY A 72 0.94 -16.70 11.16
C GLY A 72 0.88 -17.32 9.77
N ALA A 73 0.52 -16.57 8.72
CA ALA A 73 0.69 -17.01 7.34
C ALA A 73 2.13 -16.80 6.86
N LYS A 74 2.61 -17.67 5.97
CA LYS A 74 3.86 -17.44 5.25
C LYS A 74 3.59 -16.48 4.09
N VAL A 75 3.91 -15.22 4.28
CA VAL A 75 3.71 -14.14 3.30
C VAL A 75 5.04 -13.75 2.68
N LEU A 76 5.03 -13.48 1.37
CA LEU A 76 6.12 -12.85 0.64
C LEU A 76 5.59 -11.59 -0.04
N VAL A 77 6.26 -10.46 0.16
CA VAL A 77 5.85 -9.16 -0.37
C VAL A 77 6.83 -8.66 -1.42
N VAL A 78 6.32 -8.45 -2.64
CA VAL A 78 7.09 -7.90 -3.75
C VAL A 78 6.51 -6.54 -4.12
N GLY A 79 7.32 -5.48 -3.98
CA GLY A 79 6.95 -4.13 -4.38
C GLY A 79 7.50 -3.76 -5.77
N PHE A 80 6.78 -2.90 -6.48
CA PHE A 80 7.24 -2.30 -7.73
C PHE A 80 7.31 -0.79 -7.53
N VAL A 81 8.48 -0.20 -7.66
CA VAL A 81 8.72 1.22 -7.40
C VAL A 81 9.33 1.88 -8.64
N GLU A 82 8.87 3.09 -8.97
CA GLU A 82 9.45 3.88 -10.06
C GLU A 82 10.77 4.50 -9.58
N GLU A 83 11.75 4.68 -10.47
CA GLU A 83 12.93 5.48 -10.16
C GLU A 83 12.58 6.98 -10.01
N PRO A 84 13.30 7.73 -9.15
CA PRO A 84 14.33 7.25 -8.24
C PRO A 84 13.73 6.50 -7.05
N ALA A 85 14.32 5.34 -6.72
CA ALA A 85 13.97 4.55 -5.54
C ALA A 85 15.18 4.46 -4.62
N ASP A 86 15.28 5.42 -3.68
CA ASP A 86 16.39 5.48 -2.73
C ASP A 86 16.11 4.66 -1.48
N GLY A 87 17.16 4.02 -0.96
CA GLY A 87 17.14 3.34 0.34
C GLY A 87 16.33 2.03 0.37
N GLU A 88 16.13 1.55 1.61
CA GLU A 88 15.38 0.32 1.87
C GLU A 88 13.88 0.54 1.70
N GLN A 89 13.22 -0.39 1.00
CA GLN A 89 11.78 -0.34 0.76
C GLN A 89 11.04 -1.29 1.73
N PRO A 90 9.79 -1.00 2.11
CA PRO A 90 9.01 -1.76 3.10
C PRO A 90 8.45 -3.09 2.55
N PHE A 91 9.24 -3.81 1.76
CA PHE A 91 8.90 -5.07 1.06
C PHE A 91 9.94 -6.16 1.39
N ASP A 92 9.73 -7.41 0.95
CA ASP A 92 10.78 -8.45 1.03
C ASP A 92 11.70 -8.36 -0.17
N PHE A 93 11.11 -8.10 -1.33
CA PHE A 93 11.81 -7.77 -2.57
C PHE A 93 11.15 -6.55 -3.18
N TRP A 94 11.94 -5.74 -3.89
CA TRP A 94 11.39 -4.67 -4.72
C TRP A 94 12.09 -4.63 -6.07
N VAL A 95 11.31 -4.32 -7.09
CA VAL A 95 11.77 -4.09 -8.45
C VAL A 95 11.68 -2.60 -8.71
N VAL A 96 12.80 -2.00 -9.12
CA VAL A 96 12.84 -0.61 -9.58
C VAL A 96 12.57 -0.61 -11.08
N THR A 97 11.65 0.23 -11.53
CA THR A 97 11.29 0.39 -12.94
C THR A 97 11.47 1.84 -13.38
N ASP A 98 11.59 2.06 -14.68
CA ASP A 98 11.49 3.40 -15.26
C ASP A 98 10.13 4.02 -14.87
N PRO A 99 10.02 5.35 -14.72
CA PRO A 99 8.75 5.99 -14.43
C PRO A 99 7.79 5.81 -15.61
N ALA A 100 6.51 5.59 -15.33
CA ALA A 100 5.51 5.55 -16.39
C ALA A 100 5.49 6.88 -17.17
N GLU A 101 5.36 6.81 -18.50
CA GLU A 101 5.15 7.98 -19.34
C GLU A 101 3.76 8.59 -19.07
N ARG A 102 3.72 9.61 -18.20
CA ARG A 102 2.50 10.34 -17.85
C ARG A 102 2.82 11.79 -17.45
N GLU A 103 1.86 12.68 -17.63
CA GLU A 103 1.92 14.01 -17.01
C GLU A 103 1.85 13.90 -15.48
N ASP A 104 2.47 14.84 -14.77
CA ASP A 104 2.39 14.91 -13.31
C ASP A 104 0.92 15.06 -12.88
N PRO A 105 0.33 14.05 -12.19
CA PRO A 105 -1.07 14.08 -11.80
C PRO A 105 -1.38 15.21 -10.80
N CYS A 106 -0.37 15.72 -10.09
CA CYS A 106 -0.54 16.81 -9.15
C CYS A 106 -0.74 18.16 -9.81
N LEU A 107 -0.40 18.33 -11.10
CA LEU A 107 -0.65 19.58 -11.83
C LEU A 107 -2.14 19.93 -11.94
N ALA A 108 -3.02 18.94 -11.86
CA ALA A 108 -4.47 19.16 -11.91
C ALA A 108 -5.05 19.89 -10.68
N PHE A 109 -4.26 20.03 -9.61
CA PHE A 109 -4.71 20.57 -8.31
C PHE A 109 -3.94 21.84 -7.86
N LYS A 110 -3.06 22.37 -8.71
CA LYS A 110 -2.27 23.59 -8.45
C LYS A 110 -2.92 24.84 -9.03
#